data_AF-A0A822YU86-F1
#
_entry.id   AF-A0A822YU86-F1
#
_cell.length_a   1.000
_cell.length_b   1.000
_cell.length_c   1.000
_cell.angle_alpha   90.00
_cell.angle_beta   90.00
_cell.angle_gamma   90.00
#
_symmetry.space_group_name_H-M   'P 1'
#
loop_
_entity.id
_entity.type
_entity.pdbx_description
1 polymer ?
#
loop_
_entity_poly.entity_id
_entity_poly.type
_entity_poly.pdbx_seq_one_letter_code
_entity_poly.pdbx_strand_id
1 'polypeptide(L)'
;MGNCQAIDAATLVIQHPGGRVEKLYWPVTASEIMRLNPGYYVALIIAFCLPEEEDKRQDAVRITRIKVLRPTDTLVLGQAYRLITSQGLAVGLLLSFSLCHF
;
A
#
# COMPACT_ATOMS: atom_id res chain seq x y z
N MET A 1 22.57 13.72 -2.28
CA MET A 1 21.69 14.16 -3.38
C MET A 1 20.53 13.18 -3.42
N GLY A 2 19.42 13.51 -2.75
CA GLY A 2 18.35 12.56 -2.47
C GLY A 2 17.48 12.32 -3.69
N ASN A 3 17.45 11.09 -4.18
CA ASN A 3 16.44 10.69 -5.15
C ASN A 3 15.09 10.71 -4.44
N CYS A 4 14.30 11.75 -4.73
CA CYS A 4 12.88 11.74 -4.42
C CYS A 4 12.30 10.49 -5.07
N GLN A 5 11.79 9.55 -4.27
CA GLN A 5 10.86 8.53 -4.73
C GLN A 5 9.54 9.20 -5.09
N ALA A 6 9.58 10.06 -6.11
CA ALA A 6 8.40 10.68 -6.67
C ALA A 6 7.69 9.62 -7.51
N ILE A 7 6.43 9.38 -7.18
CA ILE A 7 5.55 8.61 -8.05
C ILE A 7 5.19 9.56 -9.19
N ASP A 8 5.50 9.15 -10.42
CA ASP A 8 5.08 9.88 -11.62
C ASP A 8 3.54 9.91 -11.67
N ALA A 9 2.95 11.09 -11.80
CA ALA A 9 1.50 11.29 -11.87
C ALA A 9 0.86 10.55 -13.05
N ALA A 10 1.63 10.23 -14.09
CA ALA A 10 1.18 9.44 -15.25
C ALA A 10 1.27 7.92 -15.04
N THR A 11 1.77 7.46 -13.90
CA THR A 11 2.01 6.04 -13.62
C THR A 11 1.31 5.60 -12.35
N LEU A 12 0.60 4.47 -12.38
CA LEU A 12 0.25 3.75 -11.15
C LEU A 12 1.25 2.63 -10.90
N VAL A 13 1.56 2.40 -9.63
CA VAL A 13 2.60 1.45 -9.21
C VAL A 13 1.97 0.35 -8.37
N ILE A 14 2.26 -0.92 -8.66
CA ILE A 14 1.83 -2.08 -7.88
C ILE A 14 3.07 -2.80 -7.34
N GLN A 15 3.21 -2.83 -6.02
CA GLN A 15 4.27 -3.55 -5.33
C GLN A 15 3.83 -4.98 -5.01
N HIS A 16 4.61 -5.95 -5.47
CA HIS A 16 4.42 -7.35 -5.17
C HIS A 16 5.17 -7.75 -3.88
N PRO A 17 4.70 -8.76 -3.14
CA PRO A 17 5.36 -9.23 -1.91
C PRO A 17 6.78 -9.75 -2.14
N GLY A 18 7.13 -10.18 -3.37
CA GLY A 18 8.48 -10.60 -3.75
C GLY A 18 9.44 -9.45 -4.13
N GLY A 19 9.09 -8.20 -3.82
CA GLY A 19 9.91 -7.03 -4.16
C GLY A 19 9.81 -6.58 -5.62
N ARG A 20 9.08 -7.33 -6.47
CA ARG A 20 8.78 -6.93 -7.84
C ARG A 20 7.88 -5.69 -7.83
N VAL A 21 8.16 -4.74 -8.71
CA VAL A 21 7.35 -3.54 -8.91
C VAL A 21 6.80 -3.55 -10.33
N GLU A 22 5.50 -3.39 -10.45
CA GLU A 22 4.78 -3.31 -11.70
C GLU A 22 4.27 -1.88 -11.89
N LYS A 23 4.37 -1.35 -13.11
CA LYS A 23 3.97 0.02 -13.45
C LYS A 23 2.98 -0.04 -14.60
N LEU A 24 1.82 0.58 -14.41
CA LEU A 24 0.79 0.69 -15.44
C LEU A 24 0.54 2.17 -15.74
N TYR A 25 0.23 2.46 -17.00
CA TYR A 25 0.01 3.83 -17.51
C TYR A 25 -1.46 4.09 -17.85
N TRP A 26 -2.35 3.19 -17.42
CA TRP A 26 -3.81 3.32 -17.56
C TRP A 26 -4.52 2.86 -16.28
N PRO A 27 -5.73 3.37 -15.99
CA PRO A 27 -6.53 2.88 -14.87
C PRO A 27 -6.93 1.42 -15.06
N VAL A 28 -6.91 0.64 -13.98
CA VAL A 28 -7.27 -0.79 -13.97
C VAL A 28 -8.11 -1.07 -12.74
N THR A 29 -9.03 -2.03 -12.79
CA THR A 29 -9.83 -2.40 -11.62
C THR A 29 -9.04 -3.30 -10.67
N ALA A 30 -9.33 -3.21 -9.38
CA ALA A 30 -8.73 -4.10 -8.40
C ALA A 30 -9.08 -5.57 -8.70
N SER A 31 -10.28 -5.85 -9.21
CA SER A 31 -10.70 -7.21 -9.60
C SER A 31 -9.81 -7.83 -10.67
N GLU A 32 -9.39 -7.05 -11.67
CA GLU A 32 -8.51 -7.54 -12.74
C GLU A 32 -7.14 -7.94 -12.17
N ILE A 33 -6.58 -7.11 -11.29
CA ILE A 33 -5.31 -7.40 -10.63
C ILE A 33 -5.43 -8.61 -9.69
N MET A 34 -6.52 -8.72 -8.92
CA MET A 34 -6.79 -9.85 -8.03
C MET A 34 -6.97 -11.17 -8.81
N ARG A 35 -7.55 -11.13 -10.01
CA ARG A 35 -7.69 -12.31 -10.87
C ARG A 35 -6.35 -12.82 -11.41
N LEU A 36 -5.44 -11.91 -11.72
CA LEU A 36 -4.08 -12.26 -12.18
C LEU A 36 -3.18 -12.74 -11.03
N ASN A 37 -3.54 -12.41 -9.79
CA ASN A 37 -2.77 -12.74 -8.60
C ASN A 37 -3.66 -13.45 -7.56
N PRO A 38 -4.05 -14.73 -7.81
CA PRO A 38 -4.93 -15.46 -6.91
C PRO A 38 -4.33 -15.57 -5.50
N GLY A 39 -5.17 -15.37 -4.48
CA GLY A 39 -4.74 -15.34 -3.08
C GLY A 39 -4.19 -13.99 -2.60
N TYR A 40 -4.17 -12.96 -3.46
CA TYR A 40 -3.76 -11.62 -3.09
C TYR A 40 -4.90 -10.60 -3.22
N TYR A 41 -4.91 -9.63 -2.32
CA TYR A 41 -5.73 -8.42 -2.38
C TYR A 41 -4.86 -7.21 -2.73
N VAL A 42 -5.46 -6.23 -3.39
CA VAL A 42 -4.82 -4.95 -3.67
C VAL A 42 -5.12 -3.98 -2.54
N ALA A 43 -4.09 -3.31 -2.03
CA ALA A 43 -4.23 -2.21 -1.08
C ALA A 43 -3.57 -0.94 -1.59
N LEU A 44 -4.23 0.20 -1.41
CA LEU A 44 -3.67 1.53 -1.65
C LEU A 44 -2.73 1.92 -0.51
N ILE A 45 -1.53 2.40 -0.87
CA ILE A 45 -0.55 2.94 0.06
C ILE A 45 -0.87 4.42 0.28
N ILE A 46 -1.19 4.79 1.52
CA ILE A 46 -1.50 6.15 1.94
C ILE A 46 -0.37 6.60 2.88
N ALA A 47 0.57 7.38 2.36
CA ALA A 47 1.61 7.98 3.18
C ALA A 47 1.05 9.23 3.87
N PHE A 48 1.09 9.27 5.20
CA PHE A 48 0.79 10.46 5.97
C PHE A 48 2.09 10.93 6.64
N CYS A 49 2.54 12.14 6.30
CA CYS A 49 3.57 12.83 7.07
C CYS A 49 2.84 13.60 8.18
N LEU A 50 3.01 13.19 9.43
CA LEU A 50 2.58 14.01 10.55
C LEU A 50 3.56 15.19 10.66
N PRO A 51 3.08 16.46 10.67
CA PRO A 51 3.88 17.54 11.19
C PRO A 51 3.98 17.33 12.70
N GLU A 52 5.10 16.82 13.18
CA GLU A 52 5.39 16.93 14.60
C GLU A 52 5.69 18.40 14.88
N GLU A 53 4.93 18.98 15.82
CA GLU A 53 5.11 20.33 16.36
C GLU A 53 6.59 20.55 16.71
N GLU A 54 7.07 21.76 16.41
CA GLU A 54 8.47 22.19 16.49
C GLU A 54 9.20 21.73 17.77
N ASP A 55 10.09 20.74 17.67
CA ASP A 55 11.51 20.90 18.04
C ASP A 55 12.32 19.64 17.70
N LYS A 56 13.41 19.86 16.94
CA LYS A 56 14.60 18.99 16.81
C LYS A 56 14.46 17.59 16.17
N ARG A 57 15.11 17.53 15.00
CA ARG A 57 15.88 16.40 14.43
C ARG A 57 15.08 15.22 13.87
N GLN A 58 15.03 15.20 12.54
CA GLN A 58 15.46 14.06 11.71
C GLN A 58 14.71 12.73 11.88
N ASP A 59 13.42 12.72 12.19
CA ASP A 59 12.60 11.56 11.84
C ASP A 59 11.13 11.95 11.71
N ALA A 60 10.78 12.64 10.62
CA ALA A 60 9.37 12.79 10.29
C ALA A 60 8.81 11.37 10.08
N VAL A 61 8.09 10.85 11.08
CA VAL A 61 7.53 9.51 11.07
C VAL A 61 6.60 9.40 9.87
N ARG A 62 7.09 8.75 8.80
CA ARG A 62 6.30 8.47 7.59
C ARG A 62 5.36 7.31 7.91
N ILE A 63 4.23 7.61 8.53
CA ILE A 63 3.20 6.61 8.78
C ILE A 63 2.60 6.24 7.43
N THR A 64 2.89 5.01 6.99
CA THR A 64 2.31 4.46 5.78
C THR A 64 1.08 3.64 6.16
N ARG A 65 -0.10 4.26 6.06
CA ARG A 65 -1.37 3.55 6.21
C ARG A 65 -1.68 2.82 4.91
N ILE A 66 -2.38 1.70 4.99
CA ILE A 66 -2.83 0.96 3.80
C ILE A 66 -4.35 0.80 3.83
N LYS A 67 -4.99 0.94 2.67
CA LYS A 67 -6.42 0.71 2.50
C LYS A 67 -6.62 -0.44 1.53
N VAL A 68 -7.12 -1.58 2.02
CA VAL A 68 -7.52 -2.69 1.15
C VAL A 68 -8.68 -2.22 0.27
N LEU A 69 -8.55 -2.43 -1.03
CA LEU A 69 -9.54 -2.05 -2.01
C LEU A 69 -10.58 -3.14 -2.19
N ARG A 70 -11.81 -2.73 -2.50
CA ARG A 70 -12.83 -3.66 -2.98
C ARG A 70 -12.51 -4.07 -4.43
N PRO A 71 -12.94 -5.25 -4.89
CA PRO A 71 -12.74 -5.66 -6.29
C PRO A 71 -13.28 -4.64 -7.31
N THR A 72 -14.34 -3.92 -6.96
CA THR A 72 -14.97 -2.87 -7.80
C THR A 72 -14.23 -1.54 -7.80
N ASP A 73 -13.27 -1.33 -6.89
CA ASP A 73 -12.52 -0.07 -6.85
C ASP A 73 -11.48 -0.03 -7.99
N THR A 74 -11.24 1.17 -8.52
CA THR A 74 -10.28 1.39 -9.63
C THR A 74 -8.95 1.91 -9.09
N LEU A 75 -7.85 1.35 -9.59
CA LEU A 75 -6.50 1.85 -9.37
C LEU A 75 -6.28 3.04 -10.29
N VAL A 76 -5.95 4.19 -9.70
CA VAL A 76 -5.76 5.45 -10.39
C VAL A 76 -4.27 5.77 -10.56
N LEU A 77 -3.94 6.54 -11.59
CA LEU A 77 -2.58 7.00 -11.85
C LEU A 77 -2.08 7.93 -10.73
N GLY A 78 -0.76 7.97 -10.56
CA GLY A 78 -0.10 8.76 -9.52
C GLY A 78 -0.24 8.18 -8.10
N GLN A 79 -0.74 6.96 -7.97
CA GLN A 79 -0.89 6.26 -6.70
C GLN A 79 -0.05 4.98 -6.66
N ALA A 80 0.33 4.57 -5.45
CA ALA A 80 1.03 3.32 -5.21
C ALA A 80 0.12 2.32 -4.50
N TYR A 81 0.16 1.09 -4.96
CA TYR A 81 -0.62 -0.04 -4.48
C TYR A 81 0.33 -1.16 -4.08
N ARG A 82 -0.13 -2.06 -3.21
CA ARG A 82 0.60 -3.26 -2.80
C ARG A 82 -0.32 -4.47 -2.81
N LEU A 83 0.22 -5.60 -3.25
CA LEU A 83 -0.42 -6.90 -3.10
C LEU A 83 -0.19 -7.45 -1.70
N ILE A 84 -1.28 -7.83 -1.03
CA ILE A 84 -1.28 -8.38 0.33
C ILE A 84 -1.90 -9.76 0.27
N THR A 85 -1.22 -10.75 0.84
CA THR A 85 -1.72 -12.12 0.90
C THR A 85 -2.97 -12.21 1.76
N SER A 86 -3.98 -12.96 1.31
CA SER A 86 -5.17 -13.28 2.09
C SER A 86 -4.84 -14.03 3.39
N GLN A 87 -3.74 -14.80 3.41
CA GLN A 87 -3.28 -15.54 4.60
C GLN A 87 -2.69 -14.62 5.67
N GLY A 88 -2.03 -13.53 5.27
CA GLY A 88 -1.47 -12.54 6.19
C GLY A 88 -2.55 -11.76 6.96
N LEU A 89 -3.77 -11.67 6.41
CA LEU A 89 -4.92 -11.11 7.13
C LEU A 89 -5.43 -12.08 8.20
N ALA A 90 -5.42 -13.39 7.95
CA ALA A 90 -5.78 -14.38 8.97
C ALA A 90 -4.80 -14.38 10.15
N VAL A 91 -3.49 -14.32 9.86
CA VAL A 91 -2.44 -14.28 10.90
C VAL A 91 -2.39 -12.93 11.62
N GLY A 92 -2.55 -11.80 10.90
CA GLY A 92 -2.58 -10.47 11.48
C GLY A 92 -3.82 -10.18 12.34
N LEU A 93 -4.98 -10.74 11.98
CA LEU A 93 -6.19 -10.68 12.80
C LEU A 93 -6.05 -11.55 14.06
N LEU A 94 -5.44 -12.75 13.95
CA LEU A 94 -5.10 -13.58 15.11
C LEU A 94 -4.14 -12.87 16.08
N LEU A 95 -3.16 -12.11 15.58
CA LEU A 95 -2.23 -11.37 16.43
C LEU A 95 -2.84 -10.10 17.05
N SER A 96 -3.78 -9.44 16.38
CA SER A 96 -4.49 -8.28 16.95
C SER A 96 -5.55 -8.69 17.99
N PHE A 97 -6.11 -9.90 17.91
CA PHE A 97 -6.89 -10.47 19.02
C PHE A 97 -6.01 -10.89 20.22
N SER A 98 -4.77 -11.29 19.97
CA SER A 98 -3.83 -11.67 21.05
C SER A 98 -3.24 -10.46 21.79
N LEU A 99 -3.05 -9.32 21.13
CA LEU A 99 -2.52 -8.10 21.77
C LEU A 99 -3.57 -7.25 22.52
N CYS A 100 -4.87 -7.51 22.36
CA CYS A 100 -5.92 -6.74 23.03
C CYS A 100 -6.37 -7.37 24.36
N HIS A 101 -5.71 -8.44 24.82
CA HIS A 101 -5.91 -9.06 26.13
C HIS A 101 -4.57 -9.23 26.86
N PHE A 102 -3.92 -8.11 27.16
CA PHE A 102 -2.96 -8.00 28.26
C PHE A 102 -2.91 -6.57 28.78
#